data_AF-A0A960WCL5-F1
#
_entry.id   AF-A0A960WCL5-F1
#
_cell.length_a   1.000
_cell.length_b   1.000
_cell.length_c   1.000
_cell.angle_alpha   90.00
_cell.angle_beta   90.00
_cell.angle_gamma   90.00
#
_symmetry.space_group_name_H-M   'P 1'
#
loop_
_entity.id
_entity.type
_entity.pdbx_description
1 polymer ?
#
loop_
_entity_poly.entity_id
_entity_poly.type
_entity_poly.pdbx_seq_one_letter_code
_entity_poly.pdbx_strand_id
1 'polypeptide(L)'
;MNRLSAFAIICSSLLLSACAQVDLFGLDPDNFSNNNGGGPGTSLVCEDTNADFSTDIIPIFAASCTSGCHSGATPAGDLDLDITDNIGPVTESALIGYLKELNTGIVNTGTPVSSGLLTRPLAESAGGASHSADVFADTSDPDYLAIRCWIEDNAQNDLTDSQCTFGEDVYPMFTNRGCAANNCHIGTGNASGGNLSLSVGTDGLDNTDDLIAELQETASATGSRIDLDNDAQSLILTKPRNQVTHSGMAVFPDANDPDYQKLLCWIEEGAQNN
;
A
#
# COMPACT_ATOMS: atom_id res chain seq x y z
N MET A 1 -38.43 -37.50 -66.52
CA MET A 1 -37.09 -38.03 -66.17
C MET A 1 -36.07 -37.36 -67.06
N ASN A 2 -35.19 -36.52 -66.52
CA ASN A 2 -33.80 -36.33 -66.96
C ASN A 2 -33.12 -35.31 -66.04
N ARG A 3 -31.87 -35.57 -65.68
CA ARG A 3 -31.00 -34.65 -64.94
C ARG A 3 -30.26 -33.75 -65.94
N LEU A 4 -29.93 -32.53 -65.53
CA LEU A 4 -28.75 -31.81 -66.01
C LEU A 4 -28.37 -30.76 -64.96
N SER A 5 -27.09 -30.75 -64.57
CA SER A 5 -26.54 -29.92 -63.50
C SER A 5 -25.63 -28.85 -64.06
N ALA A 6 -25.80 -27.61 -63.62
CA ALA A 6 -24.90 -26.45 -63.79
C ALA A 6 -25.47 -25.31 -62.92
N PHE A 7 -24.71 -24.37 -62.33
CA PHE A 7 -23.28 -24.07 -62.31
C PHE A 7 -22.89 -23.70 -60.86
N ALA A 8 -21.61 -23.81 -60.50
CA ALA A 8 -21.12 -23.31 -59.21
C ALA A 8 -21.03 -21.77 -59.20
N ILE A 9 -21.36 -21.14 -58.07
CA ILE A 9 -20.94 -19.77 -57.76
C ILE A 9 -20.15 -19.80 -56.45
N ILE A 10 -18.85 -19.55 -56.58
CA ILE A 10 -17.96 -19.21 -55.48
C ILE A 10 -18.07 -17.69 -55.28
N CYS A 11 -18.35 -17.25 -54.07
CA CYS A 11 -18.13 -15.88 -53.62
C CYS A 11 -17.85 -15.97 -52.11
N SER A 12 -16.60 -16.09 -51.67
CA SER A 12 -15.54 -15.06 -51.69
C SER A 12 -15.88 -13.89 -50.77
N SER A 13 -14.96 -13.62 -49.86
CA SER A 13 -15.04 -12.68 -48.74
C SER A 13 -14.66 -11.24 -49.14
N LEU A 14 -14.69 -10.32 -48.14
CA LEU A 14 -14.30 -8.89 -48.16
C LEU A 14 -15.28 -7.97 -48.93
N LEU A 15 -15.68 -6.75 -48.49
CA LEU A 15 -15.62 -5.97 -47.23
C LEU A 15 -17.04 -5.31 -47.06
N LEU A 16 -17.40 -4.35 -46.19
CA LEU A 16 -16.69 -3.49 -45.22
C LEU A 16 -17.67 -3.02 -44.13
N SER A 17 -17.34 -3.16 -42.84
CA SER A 17 -17.85 -2.30 -41.75
C SER A 17 -17.06 -2.55 -40.46
N ALA A 18 -15.98 -1.80 -40.26
CA ALA A 18 -15.16 -1.85 -39.06
C ALA A 18 -15.46 -0.65 -38.18
N CYS A 19 -15.92 -0.91 -36.95
CA CYS A 19 -15.87 0.02 -35.80
C CYS A 19 -15.74 -0.81 -34.52
N ALA A 20 -14.60 -1.49 -34.37
CA ALA A 20 -14.14 -2.10 -33.12
C ALA A 20 -12.62 -2.38 -33.19
N GLN A 21 -11.84 -1.35 -33.50
CA GLN A 21 -10.44 -1.30 -33.08
C GLN A 21 -10.32 -0.16 -32.07
N VAL A 22 -10.42 -0.51 -30.79
CA VAL A 22 -9.60 0.13 -29.77
C VAL A 22 -8.56 -0.91 -29.42
N ASP A 23 -7.35 -0.68 -29.90
CA ASP A 23 -6.16 -1.44 -29.51
C ASP A 23 -5.73 -0.91 -28.13
N LEU A 24 -6.32 -1.47 -27.06
CA LEU A 24 -5.97 -1.11 -25.70
C LEU A 24 -4.82 -2.01 -25.24
N PHE A 25 -3.61 -1.56 -25.52
CA PHE A 25 -2.43 -2.07 -24.82
C PHE A 25 -2.62 -1.88 -23.31
N GLY A 26 -2.63 -2.98 -22.56
CA GLY A 26 -2.07 -3.01 -21.20
C GLY A 26 -2.89 -2.38 -20.07
N LEU A 27 -4.21 -2.58 -20.03
CA LEU A 27 -4.96 -2.53 -18.76
C LEU A 27 -5.80 -3.80 -18.63
N ASP A 28 -5.20 -4.81 -18.01
CA ASP A 28 -5.91 -5.98 -17.49
C ASP A 28 -6.57 -5.58 -16.15
N PRO A 29 -7.91 -5.59 -16.03
CA PRO A 29 -8.59 -5.21 -14.80
C PRO A 29 -8.38 -6.21 -13.66
N ASP A 30 -7.82 -7.40 -13.92
CA ASP A 30 -7.44 -8.38 -12.90
C ASP A 30 -6.01 -8.11 -12.33
N ASN A 31 -5.32 -7.05 -12.78
CA ASN A 31 -4.01 -6.62 -12.24
C ASN A 31 -4.09 -5.28 -11.46
N PHE A 32 -5.16 -5.08 -10.69
CA PHE A 32 -5.08 -4.28 -9.47
C PHE A 32 -4.82 -5.23 -8.30
N SER A 33 -3.55 -5.52 -8.03
CA SER A 33 -3.16 -6.21 -6.80
C SER A 33 -3.46 -5.31 -5.60
N ASN A 34 -4.62 -5.53 -5.01
CA ASN A 34 -5.13 -4.83 -3.83
C ASN A 34 -4.75 -5.60 -2.56
N ASN A 35 -3.45 -5.79 -2.35
CA ASN A 35 -2.92 -6.39 -1.12
C ASN A 35 -2.95 -5.39 0.05
N ASN A 36 -4.16 -5.00 0.43
CA ASN A 36 -4.44 -4.48 1.76
C ASN A 36 -5.74 -5.13 2.25
N GLY A 37 -5.58 -6.36 2.76
CA GLY A 37 -6.68 -7.33 2.88
C GLY A 37 -6.37 -8.54 3.76
N GLY A 38 -5.50 -8.37 4.76
CA GLY A 38 -5.12 -9.39 5.75
C GLY A 38 -6.27 -9.80 6.70
N GLY A 39 -7.34 -10.39 6.15
CA GLY A 39 -8.34 -11.10 6.94
C GLY A 39 -7.79 -12.45 7.42
N PRO A 40 -8.15 -12.92 8.63
CA PRO A 40 -7.59 -14.16 9.16
C PRO A 40 -8.14 -15.38 8.40
N GLY A 41 -7.34 -15.94 7.48
CA GLY A 41 -7.56 -17.29 6.93
C GLY A 41 -7.44 -17.50 5.42
N THR A 42 -6.92 -16.56 4.63
CA THR A 42 -6.56 -16.84 3.23
C THR A 42 -5.20 -17.53 3.15
N SER A 43 -5.13 -18.67 2.45
CA SER A 43 -3.90 -19.44 2.23
C SER A 43 -2.93 -18.65 1.38
N LEU A 44 -1.91 -18.06 2.00
CA LEU A 44 -0.94 -17.20 1.33
C LEU A 44 -0.08 -18.00 0.33
N VAL A 45 -0.10 -17.60 -0.93
CA VAL A 45 0.79 -18.13 -1.99
C VAL A 45 1.60 -16.95 -2.52
N CYS A 46 2.91 -17.02 -2.34
CA CYS A 46 3.82 -15.89 -2.56
C CYS A 46 3.94 -15.39 -4.00
N GLU A 47 3.28 -16.04 -4.97
CA GLU A 47 3.27 -15.59 -6.36
C GLU A 47 2.35 -14.36 -6.56
N ASP A 48 1.35 -14.15 -5.68
CA ASP A 48 0.35 -13.07 -5.79
C ASP A 48 0.34 -12.10 -4.60
N THR A 49 1.15 -12.33 -3.57
CA THR A 49 1.14 -11.56 -2.30
C THR A 49 2.53 -11.12 -1.88
N ASN A 50 2.77 -9.80 -1.95
CA ASN A 50 3.85 -9.19 -1.20
C ASN A 50 3.40 -9.05 0.26
N ALA A 51 4.29 -9.33 1.21
CA ALA A 51 4.01 -9.21 2.63
C ALA A 51 4.85 -8.08 3.21
N ASP A 52 4.18 -7.10 3.82
CA ASP A 52 4.81 -5.87 4.28
C ASP A 52 5.50 -6.08 5.63
N PHE A 53 6.70 -5.52 5.82
CA PHE A 53 7.46 -5.77 7.05
C PHE A 53 6.77 -5.15 8.27
N SER A 54 6.22 -3.93 8.12
CA SER A 54 5.53 -3.21 9.18
C SER A 54 4.18 -3.81 9.57
N THR A 55 3.39 -4.33 8.63
CA THR A 55 2.00 -4.77 8.88
C THR A 55 1.83 -6.29 8.98
N ASP A 56 2.60 -7.10 8.26
CA ASP A 56 2.49 -8.56 8.28
C ASP A 56 3.55 -9.22 9.19
N ILE A 57 4.82 -8.79 9.09
CA ILE A 57 5.94 -9.53 9.69
C ILE A 57 6.20 -9.17 11.16
N ILE A 58 6.16 -7.89 11.51
CA ILE A 58 6.37 -7.44 12.90
C ILE A 58 5.34 -8.00 13.89
N PRO A 59 4.03 -8.10 13.57
CA PRO A 59 3.07 -8.78 14.43
C PRO A 59 3.39 -10.25 14.68
N ILE A 60 3.92 -10.98 13.70
CA ILE A 60 4.34 -12.39 13.84
C ILE A 60 5.52 -12.48 14.82
N PHE A 61 6.53 -11.62 14.68
CA PHE A 61 7.66 -11.59 15.61
C PHE A 61 7.21 -11.30 17.04
N ALA A 62 6.35 -10.29 17.23
CA ALA A 62 5.83 -9.90 18.54
C ALA A 62 4.95 -10.98 19.20
N ALA A 63 4.19 -11.75 18.40
CA ALA A 63 3.34 -12.83 18.90
C ALA A 63 4.15 -14.10 19.25
N SER A 64 5.13 -14.45 18.40
CA SER A 64 5.67 -15.82 18.33
C SER A 64 7.17 -15.93 18.60
N CYS A 65 7.93 -14.83 18.58
CA CYS A 65 9.40 -14.87 18.69
C CYS A 65 9.96 -14.08 19.89
N THR A 66 9.38 -12.93 20.23
CA THR A 66 9.92 -12.01 21.25
C THR A 66 9.71 -12.52 22.68
N SER A 67 8.67 -13.32 22.93
CA SER A 67 8.21 -13.71 24.28
C SER A 67 9.26 -14.51 25.08
N GLY A 68 10.11 -13.79 25.81
CA GLY A 68 11.18 -14.33 26.65
C GLY A 68 12.42 -14.85 25.90
N CYS A 69 12.50 -14.65 24.58
CA CYS A 69 13.61 -15.14 23.75
C CYS A 69 14.26 -14.02 22.93
N HIS A 70 13.61 -13.52 21.88
CA HIS A 70 14.19 -12.55 20.95
C HIS A 70 13.77 -11.10 21.26
N SER A 71 14.00 -10.65 22.49
CA SER A 71 13.73 -9.27 22.95
C SER A 71 14.65 -8.85 24.10
N GLY A 72 14.78 -7.54 24.30
CA GLY A 72 15.49 -6.95 25.44
C GLY A 72 17.02 -6.97 25.34
N ALA A 73 17.67 -6.45 26.38
CA ALA A 73 19.11 -6.16 26.39
C ALA A 73 20.05 -7.37 26.22
N THR A 74 19.54 -8.60 26.29
CA THR A 74 20.31 -9.85 26.11
C THR A 74 19.46 -10.91 25.40
N PRO A 75 19.15 -10.71 24.10
CA PRO A 75 18.22 -11.57 23.39
C PRO A 75 18.89 -12.87 22.95
N ALA A 76 18.09 -13.91 22.72
CA ALA A 76 18.57 -15.23 22.37
C ALA A 76 19.37 -15.21 21.05
N GLY A 77 20.61 -15.71 21.09
CA GLY A 77 21.49 -15.72 19.92
C GLY A 77 21.91 -14.34 19.43
N ASP A 78 21.87 -13.32 20.30
CA ASP A 78 22.13 -11.90 19.98
C ASP A 78 21.21 -11.36 18.86
N LEU A 79 20.03 -11.97 18.68
CA LEU A 79 19.01 -11.55 17.72
C LEU A 79 17.81 -10.97 18.45
N ASP A 80 17.69 -9.65 18.40
CA ASP A 80 16.48 -8.94 18.82
C ASP A 80 15.50 -8.83 17.65
N LEU A 81 14.22 -9.08 17.92
CA LEU A 81 13.11 -8.94 16.98
C LEU A 81 12.00 -8.02 17.52
N ASP A 82 12.18 -7.41 18.70
CA ASP A 82 11.26 -6.42 19.27
C ASP A 82 11.75 -5.00 18.96
N ILE A 83 11.29 -4.44 17.84
CA ILE A 83 11.60 -3.05 17.47
C ILE A 83 11.00 -2.01 18.42
N THR A 84 10.06 -2.39 19.30
CA THR A 84 9.32 -1.44 20.14
C THR A 84 10.04 -1.14 21.45
N ASP A 85 10.87 -2.05 21.94
CA ASP A 85 11.45 -1.94 23.29
C ASP A 85 12.57 -0.89 23.40
N ASN A 86 13.22 -0.55 22.28
CA ASN A 86 14.33 0.42 22.17
C ASN A 86 15.53 0.12 23.10
N ILE A 87 15.72 -1.15 23.49
CA ILE A 87 16.73 -1.64 24.43
C ILE A 87 17.72 -2.60 23.74
N GLY A 88 17.33 -3.19 22.61
CA GLY A 88 18.17 -4.06 21.78
C GLY A 88 19.37 -3.38 21.08
N PRO A 89 20.26 -4.19 20.46
CA PRO A 89 21.42 -3.68 19.72
C PRO A 89 21.07 -3.09 18.33
N VAL A 90 19.80 -3.07 17.94
CA VAL A 90 19.34 -2.68 16.61
C VAL A 90 18.15 -1.72 16.72
N THR A 91 18.23 -0.57 16.05
CA THR A 91 17.09 0.36 15.93
C THR A 91 16.09 -0.15 14.89
N GLU A 92 14.86 0.34 14.95
CA GLU A 92 13.76 0.05 14.01
C GLU A 92 14.20 0.05 12.53
N SER A 93 14.84 1.13 12.08
CA SER A 93 15.38 1.27 10.71
C SER A 93 16.62 0.41 10.38
N ALA A 94 17.24 -0.24 11.36
CA ALA A 94 18.45 -1.04 11.19
C ALA A 94 18.20 -2.55 11.23
N LEU A 95 17.01 -3.01 11.65
CA LEU A 95 16.72 -4.45 11.82
C LEU A 95 16.91 -5.22 10.51
N ILE A 96 16.39 -4.72 9.40
CA ILE A 96 16.53 -5.38 8.10
C ILE A 96 17.99 -5.40 7.61
N GLY A 97 18.77 -4.35 7.89
CA GLY A 97 20.22 -4.36 7.65
C GLY A 97 20.94 -5.42 8.49
N TYR A 98 20.58 -5.56 9.77
CA TYR A 98 21.13 -6.59 10.65
C TYR A 98 20.82 -8.01 10.16
N LEU A 99 19.56 -8.27 9.79
CA LEU A 99 19.08 -9.56 9.29
C LEU A 99 19.73 -9.98 7.96
N LYS A 100 20.02 -9.03 7.06
CA LYS A 100 20.59 -9.28 5.72
C LYS A 100 22.13 -9.28 5.70
N GLU A 101 22.76 -8.26 6.28
CA GLU A 101 24.17 -7.95 6.01
C GLU A 101 25.15 -8.46 7.08
N LEU A 102 24.72 -8.51 8.34
CA LEU A 102 25.61 -8.85 9.46
C LEU A 102 25.56 -10.33 9.83
N ASN A 103 24.52 -11.07 9.42
CA ASN A 103 24.43 -12.51 9.62
C ASN A 103 23.70 -13.20 8.46
N THR A 104 24.45 -13.55 7.41
CA THR A 104 23.95 -14.17 6.15
C THR A 104 23.24 -15.52 6.33
N GLY A 105 23.09 -16.01 7.56
CA GLY A 105 22.32 -17.19 7.92
C GLY A 105 20.91 -16.90 8.46
N ILE A 106 20.52 -15.65 8.75
CA ILE A 106 19.18 -15.34 9.28
C ILE A 106 18.18 -15.12 8.14
N VAL A 107 18.41 -14.12 7.29
CA VAL A 107 17.63 -13.88 6.06
C VAL A 107 18.52 -14.10 4.85
N ASN A 108 18.07 -14.93 3.91
CA ASN A 108 18.78 -15.20 2.67
C ASN A 108 17.82 -15.09 1.48
N THR A 109 17.77 -13.91 0.87
CA THR A 109 16.91 -13.58 -0.27
C THR A 109 17.26 -14.36 -1.54
N GLY A 110 18.50 -14.86 -1.68
CA GLY A 110 18.93 -15.69 -2.80
C GLY A 110 18.46 -17.15 -2.71
N THR A 111 18.23 -17.66 -1.50
CA THR A 111 17.60 -18.97 -1.25
C THR A 111 16.65 -18.89 -0.03
N PRO A 112 15.45 -18.28 -0.17
CA PRO A 112 14.57 -17.91 0.94
C PRO A 112 14.30 -19.04 1.94
N VAL A 113 13.93 -20.23 1.49
CA VAL A 113 13.66 -21.41 2.34
C VAL A 113 14.86 -21.92 3.16
N SER A 114 16.08 -21.45 2.89
CA SER A 114 17.27 -21.77 3.70
C SER A 114 17.52 -20.79 4.85
N SER A 115 16.74 -19.71 4.92
CA SER A 115 16.84 -18.66 5.94
C SER A 115 16.69 -19.25 7.34
N GLY A 116 17.56 -18.86 8.27
CA GLY A 116 17.46 -19.21 9.69
C GLY A 116 16.14 -18.78 10.30
N LEU A 117 15.57 -17.67 9.81
CA LEU A 117 14.27 -17.14 10.21
C LEU A 117 13.08 -18.05 9.82
N LEU A 118 13.24 -18.92 8.82
CA LEU A 118 12.25 -19.94 8.46
C LEU A 118 12.59 -21.31 9.05
N THR A 119 13.86 -21.69 9.03
CA THR A 119 14.30 -23.06 9.37
C THR A 119 14.37 -23.31 10.87
N ARG A 120 14.73 -22.33 11.71
CA ARG A 120 14.79 -22.51 13.18
C ARG A 120 13.43 -22.59 13.88
N PRO A 121 12.43 -21.73 13.56
CA PRO A 121 11.11 -21.84 14.16
C PRO A 121 10.27 -23.01 13.61
N LEU A 122 10.68 -23.64 12.50
CA LEU A 122 10.00 -24.80 11.93
C LEU A 122 10.35 -26.09 12.69
N ALA A 123 9.35 -26.95 12.91
CA ALA A 123 9.55 -28.25 13.56
C ALA A 123 10.56 -29.15 12.81
N GLU A 124 11.41 -29.86 13.55
CA GLU A 124 12.41 -30.79 12.97
C GLU A 124 11.74 -31.87 12.08
N SER A 125 10.50 -32.29 12.39
CA SER A 125 9.72 -33.23 11.58
C SER A 125 9.28 -32.69 10.21
N ALA A 126 9.25 -31.37 10.03
CA ALA A 126 8.96 -30.70 8.77
C ALA A 126 10.23 -30.27 8.02
N GLY A 127 11.42 -30.66 8.51
CA GLY A 127 12.71 -30.28 7.93
C GLY A 127 13.35 -29.04 8.54
N GLY A 128 12.83 -28.56 9.67
CA GLY A 128 13.44 -27.47 10.43
C GLY A 128 14.76 -27.84 11.12
N ALA A 129 15.41 -26.84 11.69
CA ALA A 129 16.69 -26.92 12.38
C ALA A 129 16.51 -26.75 13.89
N SER A 130 17.28 -27.50 14.67
CA SER A 130 17.12 -27.56 16.13
C SER A 130 17.07 -26.19 16.82
N HIS A 131 16.02 -25.97 17.60
CA HIS A 131 15.69 -24.72 18.29
C HIS A 131 15.10 -25.04 19.68
N SER A 132 15.00 -24.04 20.56
CA SER A 132 14.47 -24.24 21.92
C SER A 132 12.95 -24.45 21.99
N ALA A 133 12.24 -24.08 20.93
CA ALA A 133 10.82 -24.34 20.73
C ALA A 133 10.48 -24.32 19.23
N ASP A 134 9.61 -25.22 18.79
CA ASP A 134 8.98 -25.16 17.47
C ASP A 134 7.83 -24.14 17.53
N VAL A 135 7.79 -23.21 16.58
CA VAL A 135 6.70 -22.24 16.39
C VAL A 135 5.78 -22.74 15.28
N PHE A 136 6.35 -23.14 14.15
CA PHE A 136 5.61 -23.62 12.97
C PHE A 136 5.62 -25.15 12.91
N ALA A 137 4.45 -25.76 12.85
CA ALA A 137 4.33 -27.22 12.79
C ALA A 137 4.79 -27.79 11.43
N ASP A 138 4.53 -27.06 10.35
CA ASP A 138 4.94 -27.38 8.98
C ASP A 138 4.99 -26.13 8.10
N THR A 139 5.40 -26.28 6.83
CA THR A 139 5.60 -25.17 5.88
C THR A 139 4.30 -24.65 5.23
N SER A 140 3.13 -25.08 5.69
CA SER A 140 1.82 -24.55 5.29
C SER A 140 1.18 -23.64 6.34
N ASP A 141 1.88 -23.43 7.46
CA ASP A 141 1.53 -22.43 8.47
C ASP A 141 1.47 -21.02 7.85
N PRO A 142 0.41 -20.23 8.09
CA PRO A 142 0.23 -18.91 7.46
C PRO A 142 1.34 -17.92 7.83
N ASP A 143 1.86 -17.97 9.06
CA ASP A 143 2.90 -17.06 9.53
C ASP A 143 4.27 -17.44 8.92
N TYR A 144 4.53 -18.75 8.77
CA TYR A 144 5.67 -19.25 8.00
C TYR A 144 5.61 -18.77 6.54
N LEU A 145 4.42 -18.83 5.93
CA LEU A 145 4.22 -18.40 4.55
C LEU A 145 4.43 -16.88 4.41
N ALA A 146 3.90 -16.06 5.32
CA ALA A 146 4.10 -14.60 5.31
C ALA A 146 5.59 -14.23 5.35
N ILE A 147 6.34 -14.79 6.31
CA ILE A 147 7.79 -14.59 6.41
C ILE A 147 8.50 -15.07 5.12
N ARG A 148 8.06 -16.19 4.52
CA ARG A 148 8.65 -16.67 3.26
C ARG A 148 8.40 -15.70 2.11
N CYS A 149 7.17 -15.22 1.93
CA CYS A 149 6.81 -14.31 0.84
C CYS A 149 7.59 -12.99 0.95
N TRP A 150 7.68 -12.43 2.16
CA TRP A 150 8.50 -11.26 2.43
C TRP A 150 9.98 -11.46 2.08
N ILE A 151 10.59 -12.60 2.43
CA ILE A 151 11.99 -12.90 2.06
C ILE A 151 12.14 -13.13 0.55
N GLU A 152 11.12 -13.71 -0.11
CA GLU A 152 11.04 -13.89 -1.56
C GLU A 152 10.99 -12.53 -2.30
N ASP A 153 10.30 -11.52 -1.77
CA ASP A 153 10.42 -10.11 -2.24
C ASP A 153 11.63 -9.37 -1.64
N ASN A 154 12.78 -10.05 -1.53
CA ASN A 154 14.03 -9.45 -1.09
C ASN A 154 14.01 -8.86 0.34
N ALA A 155 13.01 -9.19 1.16
CA ALA A 155 12.81 -8.71 2.53
C ALA A 155 12.83 -7.18 2.64
N GLN A 156 11.93 -6.47 1.94
CA GLN A 156 11.85 -5.00 1.99
C GLN A 156 11.68 -4.45 3.42
N ASN A 157 12.02 -3.17 3.60
CA ASN A 157 11.86 -2.47 4.87
C ASN A 157 10.97 -1.23 4.69
N ASP A 158 9.66 -1.44 4.78
CA ASP A 158 8.64 -0.38 4.68
C ASP A 158 8.49 0.45 5.97
N LEU A 159 9.27 0.17 7.03
CA LEU A 159 9.28 1.00 8.26
C LEU A 159 9.74 2.45 8.04
N THR A 160 10.40 2.73 6.92
CA THR A 160 10.75 4.10 6.49
C THR A 160 9.92 4.58 5.32
N ASP A 161 9.07 3.71 4.78
CA ASP A 161 8.11 4.09 3.75
C ASP A 161 6.89 4.68 4.46
N SER A 162 6.38 5.77 3.91
CA SER A 162 5.19 6.43 4.44
C SER A 162 4.02 5.46 4.40
N GLN A 163 3.39 5.18 5.55
CA GLN A 163 2.11 4.46 5.58
C GLN A 163 0.94 5.31 5.04
N CYS A 164 1.18 6.53 4.54
CA CYS A 164 0.19 7.52 4.15
C CYS A 164 0.63 8.27 2.87
N THR A 165 0.76 7.56 1.75
CA THR A 165 1.34 8.13 0.51
C THR A 165 0.38 9.09 -0.20
N PHE A 166 0.90 10.14 -0.84
CA PHE A 166 0.04 11.02 -1.62
C PHE A 166 -0.59 10.31 -2.81
N GLY A 167 0.21 9.49 -3.52
CA GLY A 167 -0.20 8.85 -4.76
C GLY A 167 -1.31 7.81 -4.59
N GLU A 168 -1.25 7.02 -3.52
CA GLU A 168 -2.12 5.84 -3.34
C GLU A 168 -3.25 6.11 -2.34
N ASP A 169 -2.96 6.77 -1.21
CA ASP A 169 -3.96 7.02 -0.18
C ASP A 169 -4.72 8.34 -0.39
N VAL A 170 -4.01 9.45 -0.64
CA VAL A 170 -4.61 10.79 -0.60
C VAL A 170 -5.23 11.23 -1.92
N TYR A 171 -4.51 11.09 -3.03
CA TYR A 171 -4.98 11.60 -4.32
C TYR A 171 -6.25 10.90 -4.84
N PRO A 172 -6.39 9.55 -4.77
CA PRO A 172 -7.62 8.87 -5.18
C PRO A 172 -8.83 9.26 -4.32
N MET A 173 -8.60 9.55 -3.03
CA MET A 173 -9.64 9.97 -2.08
C MET A 173 -10.41 11.19 -2.56
N PHE A 174 -9.74 12.19 -3.17
CA PHE A 174 -10.43 13.39 -3.68
C PHE A 174 -11.50 13.07 -4.72
N THR A 175 -11.30 12.04 -5.54
CA THR A 175 -12.30 11.56 -6.50
C THR A 175 -13.31 10.63 -5.83
N ASN A 176 -12.83 9.63 -5.07
CA ASN A 176 -13.66 8.59 -4.45
C ASN A 176 -14.66 9.16 -3.44
N ARG A 177 -14.26 10.19 -2.69
CA ARG A 177 -15.11 10.93 -1.75
C ARG A 177 -15.89 12.09 -2.39
N GLY A 178 -15.68 12.34 -3.69
CA GLY A 178 -16.46 13.30 -4.48
C GLY A 178 -16.03 14.78 -4.37
N CYS A 179 -14.89 15.09 -3.73
CA CYS A 179 -14.37 16.45 -3.59
C CYS A 179 -14.01 17.07 -4.97
N ALA A 180 -13.36 16.29 -5.82
CA ALA A 180 -13.02 16.62 -7.21
C ALA A 180 -14.20 16.43 -8.19
N ALA A 181 -15.36 15.97 -7.72
CA ALA A 181 -16.53 15.68 -8.54
C ALA A 181 -17.56 16.84 -8.52
N ASN A 182 -18.66 16.65 -9.27
CA ASN A 182 -19.88 17.47 -9.21
C ASN A 182 -19.67 19.00 -9.37
N ASN A 183 -18.60 19.41 -10.06
CA ASN A 183 -18.24 20.82 -10.25
C ASN A 183 -17.96 21.53 -8.90
N CYS A 184 -17.40 20.83 -7.90
CA CYS A 184 -16.96 21.37 -6.62
C CYS A 184 -15.52 21.87 -6.69
N HIS A 185 -14.49 21.05 -6.41
CA HIS A 185 -13.08 21.46 -6.51
C HIS A 185 -12.48 21.11 -7.87
N ILE A 186 -13.06 21.70 -8.91
CA ILE A 186 -12.65 21.51 -10.32
C ILE A 186 -11.86 22.70 -10.89
N GLY A 187 -11.46 23.65 -10.04
CA GLY A 187 -10.50 24.66 -10.44
C GLY A 187 -10.89 26.13 -10.49
N THR A 188 -10.09 26.90 -11.22
CA THR A 188 -10.12 28.35 -11.31
C THR A 188 -11.42 28.86 -11.93
N GLY A 189 -11.91 29.99 -11.41
CA GLY A 189 -13.22 30.54 -11.77
C GLY A 189 -14.40 29.87 -11.06
N ASN A 190 -14.19 28.76 -10.35
CA ASN A 190 -15.20 28.17 -9.48
C ASN A 190 -15.13 28.73 -8.05
N ALA A 191 -15.70 29.92 -7.87
CA ALA A 191 -15.74 30.59 -6.56
C ALA A 191 -16.48 29.76 -5.48
N SER A 192 -17.48 28.95 -5.88
CA SER A 192 -18.18 28.02 -4.97
C SER A 192 -17.28 26.88 -4.48
N GLY A 193 -16.31 26.46 -5.30
CA GLY A 193 -15.23 25.54 -4.95
C GLY A 193 -14.02 26.19 -4.26
N GLY A 194 -14.09 27.49 -3.95
CA GLY A 194 -12.97 28.25 -3.41
C GLY A 194 -11.78 28.40 -4.36
N ASN A 195 -12.04 28.37 -5.68
CA ASN A 195 -11.02 28.37 -6.75
C ASN A 195 -9.90 27.33 -6.53
N LEU A 196 -10.24 26.15 -6.00
CA LEU A 196 -9.32 25.03 -5.83
C LEU A 196 -9.58 23.99 -6.91
N SER A 197 -8.52 23.43 -7.48
CA SER A 197 -8.57 22.13 -8.15
C SER A 197 -8.02 21.03 -7.24
N LEU A 198 -8.65 19.86 -7.27
CA LEU A 198 -8.16 18.63 -6.65
C LEU A 198 -7.84 17.54 -7.69
N SER A 199 -7.54 17.95 -8.93
CA SER A 199 -7.28 17.03 -10.05
C SER A 199 -6.11 17.50 -10.93
N VAL A 200 -5.15 16.61 -11.15
CA VAL A 200 -4.08 16.80 -12.14
C VAL A 200 -4.67 16.88 -13.56
N GLY A 201 -4.05 17.66 -14.44
CA GLY A 201 -4.50 17.93 -15.80
C GLY A 201 -5.54 19.06 -15.91
N THR A 202 -5.73 19.85 -14.85
CA THR A 202 -6.64 21.01 -14.83
C THR A 202 -5.91 22.24 -14.29
N ASP A 203 -6.33 23.45 -14.69
CA ASP A 203 -5.73 24.76 -14.33
C ASP A 203 -4.21 24.96 -14.56
N GLY A 204 -3.51 24.00 -15.15
CA GLY A 204 -2.04 24.02 -15.24
C GLY A 204 -1.35 23.30 -14.07
N LEU A 205 -2.08 22.46 -13.32
CA LEU A 205 -1.50 21.39 -12.50
C LEU A 205 -1.14 20.23 -13.44
N ASP A 206 0.11 20.14 -13.89
CA ASP A 206 0.54 19.15 -14.88
C ASP A 206 0.89 17.79 -14.25
N ASN A 207 1.17 17.76 -12.94
CA ASN A 207 1.56 16.57 -12.16
C ASN A 207 1.11 16.66 -10.68
N THR A 208 1.47 15.65 -9.86
CA THR A 208 1.12 15.63 -8.43
C THR A 208 1.91 16.62 -7.58
N ASP A 209 3.15 16.97 -7.93
CA ASP A 209 3.92 18.02 -7.23
C ASP A 209 3.22 19.38 -7.35
N ASP A 210 2.70 19.72 -8.54
CA ASP A 210 1.94 20.97 -8.76
C ASP A 210 0.67 21.02 -7.89
N LEU A 211 -0.05 19.89 -7.79
CA LEU A 211 -1.25 19.79 -6.95
C LEU A 211 -0.91 19.89 -5.46
N ILE A 212 0.18 19.27 -5.01
CA ILE A 212 0.67 19.41 -3.63
C ILE A 212 1.06 20.87 -3.36
N ALA A 213 1.72 21.54 -4.30
CA ALA A 213 2.08 22.95 -4.17
C ALA A 213 0.85 23.88 -4.08
N GLU A 214 -0.21 23.64 -4.86
CA GLU A 214 -1.51 24.34 -4.72
C GLU A 214 -2.16 24.06 -3.36
N LEU A 215 -2.07 22.82 -2.86
CA LEU A 215 -2.60 22.46 -1.53
C LEU A 215 -1.77 23.04 -0.37
N GLN A 216 -0.48 23.27 -0.56
CA GLN A 216 0.39 23.95 0.40
C GLN A 216 0.36 25.48 0.25
N GLU A 217 -0.33 26.04 -0.75
CA GLU A 217 -0.37 27.49 -0.94
C GLU A 217 -1.11 28.18 0.22
N THR A 218 -0.39 29.07 0.92
CA THR A 218 -0.92 29.84 2.06
C THR A 218 -1.97 30.89 1.68
N ALA A 219 -2.29 31.08 0.39
CA ALA A 219 -3.06 32.20 -0.14
C ALA A 219 -4.61 32.06 -0.02
N SER A 220 -5.11 31.03 0.67
CA SER A 220 -6.56 30.90 0.91
C SER A 220 -7.07 31.97 1.89
N ALA A 221 -8.07 32.74 1.45
CA ALA A 221 -8.71 33.82 2.21
C ALA A 221 -9.41 33.39 3.53
N THR A 222 -9.41 32.09 3.84
CA THR A 222 -10.05 31.50 5.04
C THR A 222 -9.08 30.76 5.97
N GLY A 223 -7.77 30.85 5.75
CA GLY A 223 -6.74 30.06 6.45
C GLY A 223 -6.05 29.06 5.52
N SER A 224 -5.01 28.40 6.00
CA SER A 224 -4.17 27.49 5.20
C SER A 224 -4.93 26.24 4.75
N ARG A 225 -4.74 25.84 3.49
CA ARG A 225 -5.33 24.60 2.96
C ARG A 225 -4.74 23.37 3.68
N ILE A 226 -3.41 23.37 3.81
CA ILE A 226 -2.60 22.54 4.70
C ILE A 226 -1.89 23.46 5.71
N ASP A 227 -1.93 23.11 7.00
CA ASP A 227 -1.33 23.86 8.11
C ASP A 227 -0.34 22.95 8.86
N LEU A 228 0.92 22.94 8.42
CA LEU A 228 2.00 22.09 9.00
C LEU A 228 2.46 22.55 10.40
N ASP A 229 1.96 23.66 10.91
CA ASP A 229 2.16 24.04 12.32
C ASP A 229 1.03 23.47 13.21
N ASN A 230 -0.12 23.08 12.63
CA ASN A 230 -1.32 22.61 13.32
C ASN A 230 -2.12 21.63 12.44
N ASP A 231 -1.56 20.46 12.13
CA ASP A 231 -1.99 19.54 11.06
C ASP A 231 -3.50 19.31 11.01
N ALA A 232 -4.09 18.94 12.16
CA ALA A 232 -5.52 18.67 12.31
C ALA A 232 -6.46 19.88 12.13
N GLN A 233 -5.93 21.11 12.01
CA GLN A 233 -6.68 22.33 11.67
C GLN A 233 -6.69 22.66 10.18
N SER A 234 -5.86 21.99 9.37
CA SER A 234 -5.83 22.11 7.90
C SER A 234 -7.23 22.15 7.31
N LEU A 235 -7.52 23.12 6.43
CA LEU A 235 -8.87 23.28 5.87
C LEU A 235 -9.31 22.07 5.04
N ILE A 236 -8.37 21.29 4.49
CA ILE A 236 -8.64 20.04 3.78
C ILE A 236 -9.20 18.93 4.70
N LEU A 237 -8.94 19.01 6.02
CA LEU A 237 -9.51 18.12 7.05
C LEU A 237 -10.79 18.70 7.68
N THR A 238 -10.82 20.01 7.94
CA THR A 238 -11.89 20.65 8.73
C THR A 238 -13.13 21.03 7.92
N LYS A 239 -12.99 21.41 6.63
CA LYS A 239 -14.13 21.71 5.75
C LYS A 239 -14.95 20.46 5.38
N PRO A 240 -14.35 19.30 5.01
CA PRO A 240 -15.12 18.10 4.73
C PRO A 240 -15.75 17.44 5.98
N ARG A 241 -15.45 17.94 7.20
CA ARG A 241 -16.18 17.62 8.45
C ARG A 241 -17.22 18.67 8.87
N ASN A 242 -17.41 19.73 8.08
CA ASN A 242 -18.25 20.90 8.44
C ASN A 242 -17.87 21.55 9.79
N GLN A 243 -16.61 21.44 10.22
CA GLN A 243 -16.08 22.15 11.39
C GLN A 243 -15.76 23.62 11.05
N VAL A 244 -15.35 23.85 9.81
CA VAL A 244 -15.29 25.18 9.19
C VAL A 244 -16.40 25.26 8.14
N THR A 245 -16.99 26.45 7.96
CA THR A 245 -18.07 26.67 6.99
C THR A 245 -17.67 26.20 5.59
N HIS A 246 -18.43 25.23 5.09
CA HIS A 246 -18.32 24.65 3.76
C HIS A 246 -19.72 24.54 3.15
N SER A 247 -19.86 24.77 1.84
CA SER A 247 -21.14 24.68 1.14
C SER A 247 -21.48 23.25 0.68
N GLY A 248 -20.50 22.34 0.73
CA GLY A 248 -20.71 20.91 0.53
C GLY A 248 -21.29 20.22 1.76
N MET A 249 -21.73 18.97 1.60
CA MET A 249 -22.06 18.09 2.71
C MET A 249 -20.78 17.67 3.46
N ALA A 250 -20.93 17.20 4.70
CA ALA A 250 -19.85 16.49 5.38
C ALA A 250 -19.57 15.17 4.64
N VAL A 251 -18.29 14.90 4.42
CA VAL A 251 -17.73 13.78 3.66
C VAL A 251 -17.06 12.76 4.59
N PHE A 252 -16.38 13.25 5.63
CA PHE A 252 -15.92 12.42 6.74
C PHE A 252 -16.94 12.52 7.89
N PRO A 253 -17.46 11.40 8.42
CA PRO A 253 -18.44 11.39 9.50
C PRO A 253 -17.86 11.88 10.83
N ASP A 254 -16.62 11.51 11.15
CA ASP A 254 -15.89 11.95 12.34
C ASP A 254 -14.36 11.84 12.13
N ALA A 255 -13.58 11.86 13.22
CA ALA A 255 -12.11 11.81 13.19
C ALA A 255 -11.53 10.40 13.00
N ASN A 256 -12.31 9.34 13.24
CA ASN A 256 -11.85 7.95 13.14
C ASN A 256 -12.16 7.31 11.77
N ASP A 257 -12.59 8.11 10.80
CA ASP A 257 -12.75 7.66 9.41
C ASP A 257 -11.35 7.30 8.84
N PRO A 258 -11.16 6.10 8.24
CA PRO A 258 -9.85 5.66 7.75
C PRO A 258 -9.21 6.62 6.75
N ASP A 259 -9.99 7.22 5.85
CA ASP A 259 -9.48 8.16 4.85
C ASP A 259 -9.12 9.50 5.51
N TYR A 260 -9.87 9.93 6.53
CA TYR A 260 -9.48 11.08 7.36
C TYR A 260 -8.13 10.82 8.05
N GLN A 261 -7.92 9.62 8.59
CA GLN A 261 -6.68 9.25 9.28
C GLN A 261 -5.49 9.21 8.30
N LYS A 262 -5.64 8.61 7.12
CA LYS A 262 -4.62 8.65 6.06
C LYS A 262 -4.28 10.08 5.62
N LEU A 263 -5.30 10.93 5.40
CA LEU A 263 -5.08 12.33 5.03
C LEU A 263 -4.41 13.16 6.14
N LEU A 264 -4.75 12.90 7.41
CA LEU A 264 -4.11 13.56 8.56
C LEU A 264 -2.64 13.12 8.68
N CYS A 265 -2.38 11.82 8.66
CA CYS A 265 -1.05 11.23 8.73
C CYS A 265 -0.12 11.74 7.61
N TRP A 266 -0.61 11.81 6.36
CA TRP A 266 0.13 12.43 5.25
C TRP A 266 0.50 13.90 5.52
N ILE A 267 -0.38 14.67 6.18
CA ILE A 267 -0.09 16.06 6.57
C ILE A 267 0.95 16.09 7.69
N GLU A 268 0.82 15.24 8.71
CA GLU A 268 1.76 15.11 9.84
C GLU A 268 3.18 14.70 9.38
N GLU A 269 3.31 13.98 8.26
CA GLU A 269 4.57 13.67 7.57
C GLU A 269 5.11 14.82 6.67
N GLY A 270 4.46 15.99 6.68
CA GLY A 270 4.89 17.17 5.93
C GLY A 270 4.24 17.33 4.55
N ALA A 271 3.18 16.58 4.26
CA ALA A 271 2.40 16.66 3.02
C ALA A 271 3.25 16.54 1.74
N GLN A 272 4.07 15.50 1.65
CA GLN A 272 5.08 15.32 0.59
C GLN A 272 4.54 14.52 -0.61
N ASN A 273 5.24 14.53 -1.75
CA ASN A 273 5.02 13.59 -2.85
C ASN A 273 5.90 12.35 -2.58
N ASN A 274 5.36 11.45 -1.76
CA ASN A 274 5.99 10.24 -1.22
C ASN A 274 5.46 8.97 -1.89
#